data_AF-A0A5M3X638-F1
#
_entry.id   AF-A0A5M3X638-F1
#
_cell.length_a   1.000
_cell.length_b   1.000
_cell.length_c   1.000
_cell.angle_alpha   90.00
_cell.angle_beta   90.00
_cell.angle_gamma   90.00
#
_symmetry.space_group_name_H-M   'P 1'
#
loop_
_entity.id
_entity.type
_entity.pdbx_description
1 polymer ?
#
loop_
_entity_poly.entity_id
_entity_poly.type
_entity_poly.pdbx_seq_one_letter_code
_entity_poly.pdbx_strand_id
1 'polypeptide(L)'
;MATTERRHSVHTPHVFSSQAPSTAARTVDYIWAVARIALGWTFLWAFLDKTFGWGFATPSAKAWINGGSPTTGFLKGTGENALGGFFSSLAGQAWVDWLFMAGLLGIGAALVLGAGLRIAAAAGTVLLVFMWAAELPLPNNPFMDEHLIYAIVLIGLALASAGNTLGIGAWWSRTAIVAKYPILK
;
A
#
# COMPACT_ATOMS: atom_id res chain seq x y z
N MET A 1 -28.22 -15.15 -74.54
CA MET A 1 -27.36 -16.05 -73.75
C MET A 1 -26.67 -15.18 -72.70
N ALA A 2 -27.17 -15.19 -71.46
CA ALA A 2 -26.65 -14.39 -70.35
C ALA A 2 -26.23 -15.34 -69.24
N THR A 3 -24.94 -15.39 -68.92
CA THR A 3 -24.37 -16.21 -67.86
C THR A 3 -24.15 -15.36 -66.63
N THR A 4 -25.00 -15.56 -65.61
CA THR A 4 -24.86 -14.95 -64.29
C THR A 4 -23.89 -15.80 -63.46
N GLU A 5 -22.68 -15.32 -63.20
CA GLU A 5 -21.78 -15.96 -62.23
C GLU A 5 -22.26 -15.69 -60.80
N ARG A 6 -22.71 -16.75 -60.13
CA ARG A 6 -23.08 -16.73 -58.72
C ARG A 6 -21.83 -17.01 -57.88
N ARG A 7 -21.19 -15.95 -57.38
CA ARG A 7 -20.08 -16.08 -56.41
C ARG A 7 -20.62 -16.63 -55.08
N HIS A 8 -20.25 -17.87 -54.75
CA HIS A 8 -20.46 -18.43 -53.42
C HIS A 8 -19.44 -17.81 -52.45
N SER A 9 -19.87 -16.81 -51.67
CA SER A 9 -19.13 -16.34 -50.50
C SER A 9 -19.33 -17.35 -49.36
N VAL A 10 -18.33 -18.18 -49.12
CA VAL A 10 -18.26 -19.02 -47.92
C VAL A 10 -18.03 -18.09 -46.72
N HIS A 11 -19.07 -17.90 -45.92
CA HIS A 11 -18.98 -17.19 -44.66
C HIS A 11 -18.46 -18.18 -43.60
N THR A 12 -17.15 -18.15 -43.34
CA THR A 12 -16.57 -18.88 -42.21
C THR A 12 -16.98 -18.15 -40.94
N PRO A 13 -17.83 -18.72 -40.06
CA PRO A 13 -18.14 -18.08 -38.80
C PRO A 13 -16.85 -18.05 -37.96
N HIS A 14 -16.34 -16.84 -37.70
CA HIS A 14 -15.37 -16.64 -36.62
C HIS A 14 -16.08 -16.99 -35.32
N VAL A 15 -15.85 -18.21 -34.84
CA VAL A 15 -16.26 -18.61 -33.49
C VAL A 15 -15.40 -17.80 -32.53
N PHE A 16 -15.90 -16.64 -32.12
CA PHE A 16 -15.37 -15.96 -30.95
C PHE A 16 -15.62 -16.89 -29.77
N SER A 17 -14.59 -17.64 -29.36
CA SER A 17 -14.61 -18.33 -28.08
C SER A 17 -14.70 -17.26 -26.99
N SER A 18 -15.92 -16.94 -26.58
CA SER A 18 -16.17 -16.19 -25.35
C SER A 18 -15.73 -17.08 -24.19
N GLN A 19 -14.46 -16.99 -23.81
CA GLN A 19 -14.05 -17.47 -22.49
C GLN A 19 -14.86 -16.66 -21.48
N ALA A 20 -15.87 -17.29 -20.89
CA ALA A 20 -16.58 -16.73 -19.76
C ALA A 20 -15.54 -16.35 -18.69
N PRO A 21 -15.65 -15.18 -18.05
CA PRO A 21 -14.71 -14.78 -17.02
C PRO A 21 -14.67 -15.87 -15.93
N SER A 22 -13.50 -16.48 -15.71
CA SER A 22 -13.34 -17.47 -14.65
C SER A 22 -13.62 -16.78 -13.32
N THR A 23 -14.73 -17.14 -12.68
CA THR A 23 -15.16 -16.60 -11.38
C THR A 23 -14.28 -17.04 -10.21
N ALA A 24 -13.35 -17.98 -10.44
CA ALA A 24 -12.39 -18.44 -9.44
C ALA A 24 -11.18 -17.51 -9.36
N ALA A 25 -10.79 -17.17 -8.12
CA ALA A 25 -9.55 -16.44 -7.86
C ALA A 25 -8.35 -17.23 -8.43
N ARG A 26 -7.51 -16.55 -9.20
CA ARG A 26 -6.28 -17.15 -9.74
C ARG A 26 -5.25 -17.27 -8.63
N THR A 27 -4.31 -18.19 -8.76
CA THR A 27 -3.20 -18.35 -7.80
C THR A 27 -2.48 -17.03 -7.49
N VAL A 28 -2.30 -16.19 -8.51
CA VAL A 28 -1.69 -14.86 -8.35
C VAL A 28 -2.48 -13.93 -7.42
N ASP A 29 -3.81 -14.05 -7.35
CA ASP A 29 -4.65 -13.21 -6.50
C ASP A 29 -4.43 -13.56 -5.02
N TYR A 30 -4.14 -14.82 -4.70
CA TYR A 30 -3.75 -15.24 -3.36
C TYR A 30 -2.35 -14.74 -2.98
N ILE A 31 -1.40 -14.73 -3.93
CA ILE A 31 -0.07 -14.16 -3.69
C ILE A 31 -0.18 -12.67 -3.35
N TRP A 32 -0.98 -11.90 -4.10
CA TRP A 32 -1.23 -10.50 -3.80
C TRP A 32 -1.96 -10.31 -2.47
N ALA A 33 -2.89 -11.19 -2.11
CA ALA A 33 -3.56 -11.14 -0.81
C ALA A 33 -2.58 -11.39 0.35
N VAL A 34 -1.67 -12.35 0.21
CA VAL A 34 -0.63 -12.62 1.21
C VAL A 34 0.34 -11.45 1.31
N ALA A 35 0.80 -10.92 0.17
CA ALA A 35 1.67 -9.74 0.14
C ALA A 35 1.00 -8.52 0.80
N ARG A 36 -0.30 -8.31 0.55
CA ARG A 36 -1.11 -7.27 1.21
C ARG A 36 -1.10 -7.43 2.72
N ILE A 37 -1.39 -8.63 3.22
CA ILE A 37 -1.46 -8.90 4.66
C ILE A 37 -0.09 -8.78 5.30
N ALA A 38 0.97 -9.31 4.65
CA ALA A 38 2.34 -9.21 5.13
C ALA A 38 2.79 -7.76 5.25
N LEU A 39 2.54 -6.95 4.22
CA LEU A 39 2.87 -5.53 4.26
C LEU A 39 2.01 -4.76 5.28
N GLY A 40 0.71 -5.05 5.36
CA GLY A 40 -0.15 -4.48 6.42
C GLY A 40 0.36 -4.82 7.82
N TRP A 41 0.85 -6.04 8.02
CA TRP A 41 1.44 -6.48 9.27
C TRP A 41 2.71 -5.71 9.62
N THR A 42 3.60 -5.38 8.67
CA THR A 42 4.80 -4.58 9.00
C THR A 42 4.44 -3.19 9.53
N PHE A 43 3.44 -2.53 8.92
CA PHE A 43 2.92 -1.25 9.42
C PHE A 43 2.28 -1.36 10.80
N LEU A 44 1.43 -2.36 11.03
CA LEU A 44 0.80 -2.59 12.33
C LEU A 44 1.81 -2.96 13.41
N TRP A 45 2.80 -3.78 13.07
CA TRP A 45 3.86 -4.15 13.99
C TRP A 45 4.68 -2.93 14.42
N ALA A 46 5.06 -2.07 13.47
CA ALA A 46 5.74 -0.82 13.78
C ALA A 46 4.89 0.08 14.70
N PHE A 47 3.58 0.16 14.47
CA PHE A 47 2.66 0.87 15.36
C PHE A 47 2.63 0.26 16.76
N LEU A 48 2.48 -1.06 16.88
CA LEU A 48 2.39 -1.76 18.17
C LEU A 48 3.68 -1.60 18.98
N ASP A 49 4.83 -1.87 18.37
CA ASP A 49 6.13 -1.74 19.04
C ASP A 49 6.39 -0.28 19.45
N LYS A 50 6.06 0.72 18.61
CA LYS A 50 6.20 2.14 18.99
C LYS A 50 5.22 2.56 20.08
N THR A 51 4.01 2.00 20.09
CA THR A 51 2.99 2.31 21.08
C THR A 51 3.38 1.76 22.45
N PHE A 52 3.73 0.47 22.52
CA PHE A 52 3.93 -0.24 23.79
C PHE A 52 5.40 -0.38 24.22
N GLY A 53 6.34 -0.25 23.27
CA GLY A 53 7.78 -0.36 23.52
C GLY A 53 8.22 -1.75 23.96
N TRP A 54 7.92 -2.78 23.16
CA TRP A 54 8.29 -4.16 23.44
C TRP A 54 9.80 -4.45 23.28
N GLY A 55 10.57 -3.46 22.81
CA GLY A 55 12.03 -3.54 22.77
C GLY A 55 12.59 -4.12 21.48
N PHE A 56 11.77 -4.32 20.43
CA PHE A 56 12.27 -4.77 19.12
C PHE A 56 13.00 -3.63 18.42
N ALA A 57 12.29 -2.54 18.13
CA ALA A 57 12.87 -1.30 17.63
C ALA A 57 12.74 -0.17 18.66
N THR A 58 11.73 -0.24 19.52
CA THR A 58 11.39 0.80 20.49
C THR A 58 11.61 0.29 21.91
N PRO A 59 12.63 0.77 22.63
CA PRO A 59 12.79 0.48 24.05
C PRO A 59 11.56 0.96 24.84
N SER A 60 11.18 0.25 25.90
CA SER A 60 10.00 0.59 26.72
C SER A 60 10.00 2.03 27.23
N ALA A 61 11.16 2.57 27.62
CA ALA A 61 11.31 3.96 28.06
C ALA A 61 11.01 5.01 26.97
N LYS A 62 11.03 4.61 25.68
CA LYS A 62 10.70 5.46 24.52
C LYS A 62 9.34 5.12 23.92
N ALA A 63 8.55 4.25 24.57
CA ALA A 63 7.20 3.92 24.12
C ALA A 63 6.32 5.16 24.07
N TRP A 64 5.40 5.22 23.11
CA TRP A 64 4.51 6.37 22.95
C TRP A 64 3.59 6.56 24.15
N ILE A 65 3.07 5.47 24.72
CA ILE A 65 2.23 5.52 25.94
C ILE A 65 2.99 6.05 27.16
N ASN A 66 4.33 5.99 27.15
CA ASN A 66 5.21 6.52 28.18
C ASN A 66 5.67 7.95 27.89
N GLY A 67 5.06 8.63 26.90
CA GLY A 67 5.41 10.00 26.49
C GLY A 67 6.60 10.08 25.53
N GLY A 68 7.08 8.95 25.01
CA GLY A 68 8.10 8.93 23.97
C GLY A 68 7.56 9.48 22.64
N SER A 69 8.46 9.98 21.77
CA SER A 69 8.11 10.45 20.44
C SER A 69 8.45 9.39 19.38
N PRO A 70 7.44 8.80 18.68
CA PRO A 70 7.62 7.79 17.65
C PRO A 70 8.55 8.17 16.50
N THR A 71 8.60 9.46 16.13
CA THR A 71 9.35 9.97 14.96
C THR A 71 10.64 10.68 15.31
N THR A 72 10.76 11.25 16.52
CA THR A 72 11.94 12.08 16.89
C THR A 72 13.26 11.34 16.74
N GLY A 73 13.33 10.07 17.15
CA GLY A 73 14.57 9.30 17.06
C GLY A 73 15.04 9.12 15.61
N PHE A 74 14.09 8.85 14.70
CA PHE A 74 14.34 8.72 13.28
C PHE A 74 14.75 10.07 12.66
N LEU A 75 13.93 11.10 12.86
CA LEU A 75 14.11 12.41 12.24
C LEU A 75 15.34 13.18 12.75
N LYS A 76 15.76 12.98 14.01
CA LYS A 76 17.03 13.53 14.50
C LYS A 76 18.23 12.72 14.05
N GLY A 77 18.08 11.40 13.89
CA GLY A 77 19.12 10.53 13.36
C GLY A 77 19.52 10.88 11.93
N THR A 78 18.64 11.55 11.19
CA THR A 78 18.90 12.04 9.83
C THR A 78 19.47 13.46 9.78
N GLY A 79 19.87 14.06 10.91
CA GLY A 79 20.35 15.45 10.94
C GLY A 79 21.56 15.74 10.03
N GLU A 80 22.42 14.76 9.81
CA GLU A 80 23.60 14.87 8.93
C GLU A 80 23.31 14.54 7.46
N ASN A 81 22.08 14.11 7.15
CA ASN A 81 21.65 13.75 5.80
C ASN A 81 21.40 14.97 4.92
N ALA A 82 21.32 14.77 3.61
CA ALA A 82 21.17 15.85 2.62
C ALA A 82 19.94 16.73 2.87
N LEU A 83 18.86 16.14 3.39
CA LEU A 83 17.62 16.84 3.77
C LEU A 83 17.45 16.96 5.30
N GLY A 84 18.51 16.69 6.07
CA GLY A 84 18.46 16.56 7.52
C GLY A 84 17.91 17.78 8.25
N GLY A 85 18.21 19.00 7.78
CA GLY A 85 17.68 20.23 8.36
C GLY A 85 16.15 20.33 8.29
N PHE A 86 15.54 19.90 7.18
CA PHE A 86 14.08 19.88 7.02
C PHE A 86 13.44 18.86 7.98
N PHE A 87 13.94 17.63 7.99
CA PHE A 87 13.38 16.55 8.81
C PHE A 87 13.65 16.75 10.31
N SER A 88 14.82 17.26 10.68
CA SER A 88 15.14 17.62 12.06
C SER A 88 14.24 18.73 12.59
N SER A 89 13.79 19.65 11.74
CA SER A 89 12.82 20.70 12.13
C SER A 89 11.45 20.12 12.50
N LEU A 90 11.07 18.98 11.90
CA LEU A 90 9.83 18.26 12.18
C LEU A 90 9.95 17.37 13.43
N ALA A 91 11.17 17.04 13.86
CA ALA A 91 11.41 16.19 15.00
C ALA A 91 10.91 16.83 16.31
N GLY A 92 10.22 16.04 17.13
CA GLY A 92 9.68 16.49 18.41
C GLY A 92 8.33 17.22 18.31
N GLN A 93 7.79 17.40 17.11
CA GLN A 93 6.47 17.99 16.94
C GLN A 93 5.37 16.94 17.17
N ALA A 94 4.53 17.13 18.18
CA ALA A 94 3.52 16.15 18.57
C ALA A 94 2.54 15.80 17.43
N TRP A 95 2.18 16.76 16.57
CA TRP A 95 1.29 16.49 15.43
C TRP A 95 1.94 15.57 14.39
N VAL A 96 3.27 15.61 14.23
CA VAL A 96 4.02 14.71 13.34
C VAL A 96 3.94 13.28 13.88
N ASP A 97 4.11 13.12 15.20
CA ASP A 97 3.96 11.82 15.85
C ASP A 97 2.55 11.26 15.70
N TRP A 98 1.51 12.07 15.95
CA TRP A 98 0.12 11.66 15.75
C TRP A 98 -0.17 11.27 14.31
N LEU A 99 0.28 12.08 13.34
CA LEU A 99 0.08 11.80 11.92
C LEU A 99 0.78 10.52 11.49
N PHE A 100 2.02 10.32 11.94
CA PHE A 100 2.79 9.12 11.66
C PHE A 100 2.12 7.88 12.26
N MET A 101 1.71 7.92 13.53
CA MET A 101 1.05 6.80 14.20
C MET A 101 -0.33 6.50 13.60
N ALA A 102 -1.11 7.52 13.27
CA ALA A 102 -2.38 7.37 12.55
C ALA A 102 -2.16 6.78 11.15
N GLY A 103 -1.07 7.18 10.48
CA GLY A 103 -0.62 6.60 9.21
C GLY A 103 -0.34 5.10 9.35
N LEU A 104 0.56 4.71 10.26
CA LEU A 104 0.91 3.31 10.49
C LEU A 104 -0.32 2.44 10.80
N LEU A 105 -1.17 2.90 11.74
CA LEU A 105 -2.38 2.17 12.12
C LEU A 105 -3.39 2.10 10.98
N GLY A 106 -3.68 3.24 10.35
CA GLY A 106 -4.69 3.35 9.29
C GLY A 106 -4.31 2.56 8.04
N ILE A 107 -3.07 2.72 7.57
CA ILE A 107 -2.55 1.97 6.42
C ILE A 107 -2.48 0.48 6.75
N GLY A 108 -1.91 0.12 7.90
CA GLY A 108 -1.78 -1.26 8.32
C GLY A 108 -3.13 -1.97 8.44
N ALA A 109 -4.12 -1.35 9.09
CA ALA A 109 -5.46 -1.90 9.23
C ALA A 109 -6.18 -2.01 7.87
N ALA A 110 -6.12 -0.98 7.03
CA ALA A 110 -6.71 -0.99 5.70
C ALA A 110 -6.13 -2.12 4.84
N LEU A 111 -4.81 -2.30 4.89
CA LEU A 111 -4.12 -3.38 4.20
C LEU A 111 -4.53 -4.74 4.75
N VAL A 112 -4.51 -4.98 6.06
CA VAL A 112 -4.90 -6.30 6.62
C VAL A 112 -6.36 -6.64 6.35
N LEU A 113 -7.27 -5.68 6.52
CA LEU A 113 -8.70 -5.87 6.27
C LEU A 113 -9.00 -6.02 4.77
N GLY A 114 -8.23 -5.35 3.92
CA GLY A 114 -8.48 -5.34 2.48
C GLY A 114 -9.53 -4.31 2.07
N ALA A 115 -9.69 -3.22 2.82
CA ALA A 115 -10.65 -2.15 2.56
C ALA A 115 -9.95 -0.79 2.49
N GLY A 116 -10.39 0.09 1.59
CA GLY A 116 -9.79 1.42 1.43
C GLY A 116 -8.40 1.38 0.81
N LEU A 117 -8.14 0.40 -0.06
CA LEU A 117 -6.80 0.09 -0.56
C LEU A 117 -6.18 1.25 -1.32
N ARG A 118 -6.97 2.02 -2.09
CA ARG A 118 -6.46 3.17 -2.84
C ARG A 118 -5.98 4.28 -1.94
N ILE A 119 -6.74 4.59 -0.88
CA ILE A 119 -6.32 5.60 0.11
C ILE A 119 -5.10 5.10 0.87
N ALA A 120 -5.14 3.85 1.35
CA ALA A 120 -4.02 3.26 2.06
C ALA A 120 -2.74 3.24 1.21
N ALA A 121 -2.86 2.91 -0.08
CA ALA A 121 -1.74 2.93 -1.00
C ALA A 121 -1.22 4.34 -1.25
N ALA A 122 -2.10 5.34 -1.44
CA ALA A 122 -1.68 6.72 -1.63
C ALA A 122 -0.98 7.28 -0.38
N ALA A 123 -1.61 7.15 0.79
CA ALA A 123 -1.07 7.62 2.06
C ALA A 123 0.23 6.89 2.43
N GLY A 124 0.27 5.57 2.27
CA GLY A 124 1.45 4.76 2.54
C GLY A 124 2.60 5.03 1.59
N THR A 125 2.32 5.24 0.30
CA THR A 125 3.34 5.67 -0.67
C THR A 125 3.95 7.00 -0.26
N VAL A 126 3.13 8.00 0.10
CA VAL A 126 3.62 9.30 0.56
C VAL A 126 4.49 9.14 1.80
N LEU A 127 4.02 8.38 2.81
CA LEU A 127 4.77 8.13 4.04
C LEU A 127 6.13 7.47 3.74
N LEU A 128 6.14 6.39 2.95
CA LEU A 128 7.36 5.66 2.60
C LEU A 128 8.34 6.51 1.80
N VAL A 129 7.86 7.33 0.85
CA VAL A 129 8.73 8.24 0.09
C VAL A 129 9.32 9.32 0.99
N PHE A 130 8.59 9.82 1.98
CA PHE A 130 9.16 10.73 2.97
C PHE A 130 10.23 10.05 3.84
N MET A 131 10.04 8.79 4.21
CA MET A 131 11.06 8.03 4.95
C MET A 131 12.32 7.82 4.11
N TRP A 132 12.16 7.39 2.86
CA TRP A 132 13.26 7.29 1.89
C TRP A 132 14.02 8.62 1.75
N ALA A 133 13.29 9.74 1.57
CA ALA A 133 13.91 11.05 1.40
C ALA A 133 14.68 11.50 2.66
N ALA A 134 14.20 11.15 3.85
CA ALA A 134 14.86 11.47 5.10
C ALA A 134 16.21 10.76 5.26
N GLU A 135 16.37 9.57 4.67
CA GLU A 135 17.57 8.74 4.80
C GLU A 135 18.68 9.05 3.79
N LEU A 136 18.46 9.96 2.83
CA LEU A 136 19.44 10.27 1.79
C LEU A 136 20.68 11.01 2.32
N PRO A 137 21.92 10.57 2.05
CA PRO A 137 22.29 9.45 1.19
C PRO A 137 22.17 8.09 1.89
N LEU A 138 21.62 7.10 1.18
CA LEU A 138 21.44 5.75 1.71
C LEU A 138 22.79 5.02 1.84
N PRO A 139 22.95 4.17 2.86
CA PRO A 139 24.23 3.50 3.14
C PRO A 139 24.59 2.38 2.15
N ASN A 140 23.58 1.70 1.59
CA ASN A 140 23.78 0.45 0.85
C ASN A 140 23.54 0.56 -0.67
N ASN A 141 22.80 1.59 -1.12
CA ASN A 141 22.42 1.77 -2.52
C ASN A 141 22.16 3.26 -2.78
N PRO A 142 22.68 3.87 -3.86
CA PRO A 142 22.55 5.32 -4.07
C PRO A 142 21.10 5.82 -4.28
N PHE A 143 20.14 4.92 -4.50
CA PHE A 143 18.76 5.29 -4.84
C PHE A 143 17.69 4.39 -4.23
N MET A 144 17.83 3.08 -4.35
CA MET A 144 16.76 2.13 -4.03
C MET A 144 16.92 1.52 -2.64
N ASP A 145 15.87 1.57 -1.83
CA ASP A 145 15.76 0.90 -0.54
C ASP A 145 14.42 0.14 -0.41
N GLU A 146 14.18 -0.41 0.78
CA GLU A 146 12.92 -1.09 1.10
C GLU A 146 11.70 -0.18 1.05
N HIS A 147 11.82 1.11 1.38
CA HIS A 147 10.69 2.04 1.38
C HIS A 147 10.13 2.25 -0.03
N LEU A 148 11.00 2.44 -1.03
CA LEU A 148 10.55 2.57 -2.42
C LEU A 148 9.99 1.26 -2.97
N ILE A 149 10.56 0.11 -2.60
CA ILE A 149 10.01 -1.20 -2.99
C ILE A 149 8.61 -1.38 -2.41
N TYR A 150 8.42 -1.08 -1.12
CA TYR A 150 7.10 -1.15 -0.47
C TYR A 150 6.11 -0.18 -1.09
N ALA A 151 6.53 1.03 -1.46
CA ALA A 151 5.67 2.00 -2.14
C ALA A 151 5.16 1.46 -3.49
N ILE A 152 6.05 0.86 -4.30
CA ILE A 152 5.68 0.22 -5.56
C ILE A 152 4.69 -0.94 -5.31
N VAL A 153 4.93 -1.77 -4.29
CA VAL A 153 4.04 -2.87 -3.93
C VAL A 153 2.66 -2.35 -3.51
N LEU A 154 2.57 -1.28 -2.72
CA LEU A 154 1.29 -0.67 -2.34
C LEU A 154 0.48 -0.23 -3.57
N ILE A 155 1.13 0.43 -4.52
CA ILE A 155 0.50 0.84 -5.77
C ILE A 155 0.02 -0.40 -6.54
N GLY A 156 0.87 -1.43 -6.66
CA GLY A 156 0.53 -2.70 -7.28
C GLY A 156 -0.70 -3.37 -6.66
N LEU A 157 -0.77 -3.40 -5.32
CA LEU A 157 -1.90 -3.96 -4.57
C LEU A 157 -3.22 -3.24 -4.84
N ALA A 158 -3.18 -1.90 -4.89
CA ALA A 158 -4.36 -1.09 -5.20
C ALA A 158 -4.84 -1.29 -6.64
N LEU A 159 -3.91 -1.38 -7.60
CA LEU A 159 -4.23 -1.63 -9.01
C LEU A 159 -4.73 -3.05 -9.26
N ALA A 160 -4.18 -4.04 -8.54
CA ALA A 160 -4.58 -5.45 -8.63
C ALA A 160 -5.92 -5.74 -7.91
N SER A 161 -6.52 -4.76 -7.23
CA SER A 161 -7.72 -4.96 -6.40
C SER A 161 -7.54 -6.08 -5.36
N ALA A 162 -6.34 -6.16 -4.77
CA ALA A 162 -5.92 -7.24 -3.87
C ALA A 162 -6.75 -7.36 -2.58
N GLY A 163 -7.60 -6.37 -2.28
CA GLY A 163 -8.55 -6.39 -1.16
C GLY A 163 -9.73 -7.35 -1.37
N ASN A 164 -9.98 -7.80 -2.60
CA ASN A 164 -11.07 -8.73 -2.91
C ASN A 164 -10.76 -10.18 -2.51
N THR A 165 -9.47 -10.54 -2.39
CA THR A 165 -9.02 -11.89 -2.03
C THR A 165 -8.50 -11.90 -0.60
N LEU A 166 -9.03 -12.81 0.23
CA LEU A 166 -8.76 -12.89 1.68
C LEU A 166 -8.97 -11.56 2.44
N GLY A 167 -9.88 -10.71 1.96
CA GLY A 167 -10.18 -9.41 2.54
C GLY A 167 -11.66 -9.06 2.36
N ILE A 168 -12.09 -7.99 3.01
CA ILE A 168 -13.48 -7.51 2.95
C ILE A 168 -13.73 -6.52 1.80
N GLY A 169 -12.77 -6.34 0.89
CA GLY A 169 -12.83 -5.35 -0.19
C GLY A 169 -14.02 -5.50 -1.11
N ALA A 170 -14.41 -6.75 -1.41
CA ALA A 170 -15.58 -7.04 -2.22
C ALA A 170 -16.87 -6.55 -1.55
N TRP A 171 -17.01 -6.73 -0.23
CA TRP A 171 -18.13 -6.21 0.54
C TRP A 171 -18.07 -4.68 0.68
N TRP A 172 -16.89 -4.15 1.01
CA TRP A 172 -16.64 -2.72 1.19
C TRP A 172 -17.01 -1.91 -0.07
N SER A 173 -16.62 -2.40 -1.25
CA SER A 173 -16.92 -1.77 -2.54
C SER A 173 -18.41 -1.66 -2.88
N ARG A 174 -19.27 -2.43 -2.21
CA ARG A 174 -20.73 -2.45 -2.40
C ARG A 174 -21.46 -1.50 -1.46
N THR A 175 -20.77 -0.90 -0.48
CA THR A 175 -21.38 0.09 0.41
C THR A 175 -21.77 1.34 -0.38
N ALA A 176 -22.87 1.99 0.02
CA ALA A 176 -23.40 3.16 -0.69
C ALA A 176 -22.37 4.31 -0.80
N ILE A 177 -21.52 4.46 0.21
CA ILE A 177 -20.49 5.50 0.26
C ILE A 177 -19.38 5.21 -0.77
N VAL A 178 -18.90 3.97 -0.86
CA VAL A 178 -17.83 3.60 -1.81
C VAL A 178 -18.35 3.53 -3.24
N ALA A 179 -19.62 3.15 -3.43
CA ALA A 179 -20.30 3.25 -4.72
C ALA A 179 -20.38 4.71 -5.21
N LYS A 180 -20.60 5.66 -4.28
CA LYS A 180 -20.61 7.10 -4.59
C LYS A 180 -19.20 7.68 -4.78
N TYR A 181 -18.21 7.19 -4.04
CA TYR A 181 -16.81 7.67 -4.07
C TYR A 181 -15.83 6.53 -4.37
N PRO A 182 -15.54 6.24 -5.66
CA PRO A 182 -14.68 5.12 -6.06
C PRO A 182 -13.23 5.19 -5.56
N ILE A 183 -12.78 6.36 -5.10
CA ILE A 183 -11.45 6.52 -4.48
C ILE A 183 -11.36 5.79 -3.13
N LEU A 184 -12.50 5.49 -2.49
CA LEU A 184 -12.56 4.78 -1.22
C LEU A 184 -12.40 3.27 -1.36
N LYS A 185 -12.32 2.72 -2.58
CA LYS A 185 -12.05 1.29 -2.79
C LYS A 185 -10.68 0.92 -2.28
#